data_AF-A0A2M7W4B7-F1
#
_entry.id   AF-A0A2M7W4B7-F1
#
_cell.length_a   1.000
_cell.length_b   1.000
_cell.length_c   1.000
_cell.angle_alpha   90.00
_cell.angle_beta   90.00
_cell.angle_gamma   90.00
#
_symmetry.space_group_name_H-M   'P 1'
#
loop_
_entity.id
_entity.type
_entity.pdbx_description
1 polymer ?
#
loop_
_entity_poly.entity_id
_entity_poly.type
_entity_poly.pdbx_seq_one_letter_code
_entity_poly.pdbx_strand_id
1 'polypeptide(L)'
;MVGRLSADWSPEQIAGRLKTKPPAYLKGKKVCLETIYQWIYTGATASDGTRFYHHLRRAKPARRRHYQRAAKQINIPEKVSIYYRLAVIDEHQRIS
;
A
#
# COMPACT_ATOMS: atom_id res chain seq x y z
N MET A 1 11.93 -23.89 10.33
CA MET A 1 11.05 -23.11 9.44
C MET A 1 11.12 -21.63 9.78
N VAL A 2 10.86 -21.29 11.05
CA VAL A 2 10.90 -19.96 11.69
C VAL A 2 12.10 -19.09 11.29
N GLY A 3 13.34 -19.54 11.52
CA GLY A 3 14.54 -18.70 11.29
C GLY A 3 14.82 -18.30 9.82
N ARG A 4 14.13 -18.88 8.83
CA ARG A 4 14.33 -18.53 7.41
C ARG A 4 13.36 -17.45 6.93
N LEU A 5 12.18 -17.33 7.56
CA LEU A 5 11.23 -16.25 7.25
C LEU A 5 11.75 -14.89 7.73
N SER A 6 12.46 -14.85 8.86
CA SER A 6 13.14 -13.64 9.33
C SER A 6 14.27 -13.17 8.40
N ALA A 7 14.72 -14.00 7.45
CA ALA A 7 15.71 -13.65 6.44
C ALA A 7 15.06 -13.25 5.09
N ASP A 8 13.78 -12.89 5.09
CA ASP A 8 12.98 -12.45 3.93
C ASP A 8 12.85 -13.51 2.80
N TRP A 9 12.85 -14.79 3.17
CA TRP A 9 12.60 -15.87 2.21
C TRP A 9 11.12 -15.92 1.80
N SER A 10 10.85 -16.03 0.50
CA SER A 10 9.48 -16.23 0.02
C SER A 10 8.97 -17.62 0.42
N PRO A 11 7.64 -17.78 0.63
CA PRO A 11 7.05 -19.09 0.90
C PRO A 11 7.39 -20.16 -0.16
N GLU A 12 7.57 -19.76 -1.43
CA GLU A 12 8.02 -20.65 -2.51
C GLU A 12 9.46 -21.13 -2.32
N GLN A 13 10.37 -20.23 -1.94
CA GLN A 13 11.76 -20.59 -1.64
C GLN A 13 11.85 -21.55 -0.46
N ILE A 14 10.98 -21.37 0.54
CA ILE A 14 10.92 -22.27 1.70
C ILE A 14 10.41 -23.65 1.27
N ALA A 15 9.33 -23.73 0.49
CA ALA A 15 8.81 -25.00 -0.02
C ALA A 15 9.85 -25.74 -0.89
N GLY A 16 10.51 -25.04 -1.81
CA GLY A 16 11.56 -25.60 -2.66
C GLY A 16 12.76 -26.11 -1.86
N ARG A 17 13.18 -25.40 -0.82
CA ARG A 17 14.26 -25.84 0.07
C ARG A 17 13.86 -27.02 0.94
N LEU A 18 12.61 -27.08 1.41
CA LEU A 18 12.10 -28.23 2.15
C LEU A 18 12.02 -29.49 1.29
N LYS A 19 11.76 -29.34 -0.02
CA LYS A 19 11.79 -30.46 -0.98
C LYS A 19 13.20 -31.02 -1.20
N THR A 20 14.21 -30.15 -1.25
CA THR A 20 15.60 -30.53 -1.56
C THR A 20 16.39 -30.96 -0.32
N LYS A 21 16.18 -30.29 0.82
CA LYS A 21 16.86 -30.58 2.09
C LYS A 21 15.83 -30.57 3.24
N PRO A 22 14.99 -31.62 3.34
CA PRO A 22 14.06 -31.75 4.44
C PRO A 22 14.83 -31.97 5.76
N PRO A 23 14.44 -31.30 6.86
CA PRO A 23 14.96 -31.63 8.17
C PRO A 23 14.47 -33.02 8.62
N ALA A 24 15.16 -33.65 9.57
CA ALA A 24 14.88 -35.03 10.00
C ALA A 24 13.41 -35.28 10.38
N TYR A 25 12.75 -34.30 11.03
CA TYR A 25 11.34 -34.38 11.42
C TYR A 25 10.33 -34.27 10.27
N LEU A 26 10.77 -33.84 9.08
CA LEU A 26 9.98 -33.76 7.85
C LEU A 26 10.45 -34.76 6.79
N LYS A 27 11.29 -35.73 7.15
CA LYS A 27 11.77 -36.75 6.21
C LYS A 27 10.58 -37.51 5.62
N GLY A 28 10.46 -37.51 4.30
CA GLY A 28 9.35 -38.14 3.57
C GLY A 28 8.07 -37.30 3.46
N LYS A 29 7.98 -36.14 4.12
CA LYS A 29 6.83 -35.24 4.03
C LYS A 29 7.14 -34.05 3.11
N LYS A 30 6.16 -33.65 2.29
CA LYS A 30 6.24 -32.44 1.46
C LYS A 30 5.33 -31.37 2.07
N VAL A 31 5.82 -30.14 2.11
CA VAL A 31 5.02 -28.98 2.51
C VAL A 31 4.77 -28.13 1.28
N CYS A 32 3.50 -27.90 0.97
CA CYS A 32 3.09 -27.06 -0.14
C CYS A 32 3.16 -25.58 0.23
N LEU A 33 3.18 -24.73 -0.80
CA LEU A 33 3.19 -23.28 -0.67
C LEU A 33 2.00 -22.77 0.16
N GLU A 34 0.80 -23.27 -0.14
CA GLU A 34 -0.44 -22.89 0.53
C GLU A 34 -0.41 -23.22 2.01
N THR A 35 0.17 -24.36 2.41
CA THR A 35 0.32 -24.73 3.82
C THR A 35 1.19 -23.72 4.58
N ILE A 36 2.26 -23.21 3.93
CA ILE A 36 3.11 -22.17 4.52
C ILE A 36 2.33 -20.86 4.63
N TYR A 37 1.56 -20.47 3.61
CA TYR A 37 0.71 -19.29 3.68
C TYR A 37 -0.33 -19.39 4.79
N GLN A 38 -1.06 -20.50 4.87
CA GLN A 38 -2.06 -20.71 5.89
C GLN A 38 -1.44 -20.63 7.29
N TRP A 39 -0.29 -21.28 7.49
CA TRP A 39 0.46 -21.18 8.74
C TRP A 39 0.82 -19.72 9.09
N ILE A 40 1.33 -18.95 8.14
CA ILE A 40 1.63 -17.51 8.33
C ILE A 40 0.37 -16.72 8.74
N TYR A 41 -0.74 -16.92 8.03
CA TYR A 41 -1.99 -16.18 8.28
C TYR A 41 -2.72 -16.61 9.56
N THR A 42 -2.53 -17.85 10.03
CA THR A 42 -3.12 -18.34 11.30
C THR A 42 -2.46 -17.75 12.56
N GLY A 43 -1.48 -16.85 12.41
CA GLY A 43 -0.86 -16.15 13.53
C GLY A 43 0.58 -16.57 13.82
N ALA A 44 1.28 -17.15 12.84
CA ALA A 44 2.69 -17.48 13.02
C ALA A 44 3.50 -16.22 13.32
N THR A 45 4.24 -16.29 14.43
CA THR A 45 4.98 -15.18 14.99
C THR A 45 6.43 -15.63 15.21
N ALA A 46 7.39 -14.75 14.94
CA ALA A 46 8.79 -14.98 15.21
C ALA A 46 9.06 -14.94 16.73
N SER A 47 10.27 -15.35 17.11
CA SER A 47 10.68 -15.43 18.53
C SER A 47 10.65 -14.09 19.26
N ASP A 48 10.72 -12.98 18.53
CA ASP A 48 10.66 -11.60 19.02
C ASP A 48 9.23 -11.02 19.06
N GLY A 49 8.20 -11.83 18.77
CA GLY A 49 6.82 -11.37 18.73
C GLY A 49 6.41 -10.72 17.41
N THR A 50 7.29 -10.64 16.41
CA THR A 50 6.97 -10.08 15.10
C THR A 50 6.16 -11.06 14.25
N ARG A 51 5.08 -10.59 13.61
CA ARG A 51 4.24 -11.46 12.78
C ARG A 51 4.92 -11.75 11.43
N PHE A 52 4.98 -13.02 11.02
CA PHE A 52 5.71 -13.41 9.80
C PHE A 52 5.19 -12.82 8.50
N TYR A 53 3.92 -12.38 8.46
CA TYR A 53 3.38 -11.74 7.26
C TYR A 53 4.07 -10.42 6.92
N HIS A 54 4.76 -9.77 7.87
CA HIS A 54 5.52 -8.55 7.60
C HIS A 54 6.72 -8.79 6.68
N HIS A 55 7.32 -9.98 6.73
CA HIS A 55 8.43 -10.40 5.87
C HIS A 55 7.98 -10.86 4.49
N LEU A 56 6.68 -11.01 4.25
CA LEU A 56 6.17 -11.33 2.92
C LEU A 56 6.37 -10.11 2.01
N ARG A 57 7.10 -10.32 0.91
CA ARG A 57 7.20 -9.34 -0.16
C ARG A 57 5.80 -8.99 -0.66
N ARG A 58 5.33 -7.78 -0.37
CA ARG A 58 4.11 -7.25 -0.98
C ARG A 58 4.46 -6.68 -2.34
N ALA A 59 3.95 -7.30 -3.40
CA ALA A 59 4.15 -6.88 -4.78
C ALA A 59 3.39 -5.59 -5.18
N LYS A 60 3.03 -4.73 -4.21
CA LYS A 60 2.27 -3.50 -4.47
C LYS A 60 3.22 -2.31 -4.34
N PRO A 61 3.66 -1.69 -5.46
CA PRO A 61 4.40 -0.44 -5.36
C PRO A 61 3.57 0.59 -4.62
N ALA A 62 4.22 1.39 -3.76
CA ALA A 62 3.56 2.49 -3.07
C ALA A 62 2.86 3.38 -4.10
N ARG A 63 1.57 3.65 -3.90
CA ARG A 63 0.79 4.50 -4.79
C ARG A 63 1.46 5.87 -4.83
N ARG A 64 1.97 6.27 -6.00
CA ARG A 64 2.50 7.63 -6.20
C ARG A 64 1.33 8.60 -6.29
N ARG A 65 1.47 9.76 -5.64
CA ARG A 65 0.49 10.86 -5.75
C ARG A 65 0.40 11.26 -7.22
N HIS A 66 -0.81 11.27 -7.77
CA HIS A 66 -1.04 11.78 -9.11
C HIS A 66 -0.72 13.28 -9.12
N TYR A 67 0.01 13.76 -10.12
CA TYR A 67 0.30 15.18 -10.26
C TYR A 67 -1.02 15.96 -10.28
N GLN A 68 -1.09 17.03 -9.47
CA GLN A 68 -2.15 18.00 -9.57
C GLN A 68 -1.83 18.92 -10.75
N ARG A 69 -2.83 19.24 -11.58
CA ARG A 69 -2.66 20.31 -12.57
C ARG A 69 -2.42 21.61 -11.82
N ALA A 70 -1.42 22.38 -12.24
CA ALA A 70 -1.24 23.74 -11.73
C ALA A 70 -2.52 24.55 -11.94
N ALA A 71 -2.88 25.38 -10.95
CA ALA A 71 -4.00 26.30 -11.11
C ALA A 71 -3.72 27.20 -12.31
N LYS A 72 -4.65 27.23 -13.27
CA LYS A 72 -4.53 28.11 -14.43
C LYS A 72 -4.68 29.55 -13.92
N GLN A 73 -3.63 30.36 -13.98
CA GLN A 73 -3.81 31.80 -13.88
C GLN A 73 -4.68 32.24 -15.07
N ILE A 74 -5.86 32.76 -14.77
CA ILE A 74 -6.82 33.20 -15.78
C ILE A 74 -6.31 34.57 -16.27
N ASN A 75 -5.73 34.62 -17.46
CA ASN A 75 -5.28 35.86 -18.08
C ASN A 75 -6.46 36.53 -18.79
N ILE A 76 -7.31 37.23 -18.02
CA ILE A 76 -8.40 38.06 -18.56
C ILE A 76 -7.86 39.50 -18.65
N PRO A 77 -7.65 40.04 -19.87
CA PRO A 77 -7.36 41.46 -20.03
C PRO A 77 -8.45 42.30 -19.37
N GLU A 78 -8.08 43.33 -18.63
CA GLU A 78 -9.01 44.23 -17.93
C GLU A 78 -9.88 43.54 -16.86
N LYS A 79 -9.34 42.53 -16.17
CA LYS A 79 -10.03 41.93 -15.02
C LYS A 79 -10.25 42.97 -13.91
N VAL A 80 -11.50 43.39 -13.72
CA VAL A 80 -11.92 44.18 -12.57
C VAL A 80 -12.25 43.25 -11.41
N SER A 81 -11.59 43.46 -10.27
CA SER A 81 -11.91 42.74 -9.03
C SER A 81 -13.31 43.13 -8.53
N ILE A 82 -14.04 42.19 -7.94
CA ILE A 82 -15.36 42.46 -7.36
C ILE A 82 -15.32 43.54 -6.28
N TYR A 83 -14.17 43.74 -5.64
CA TYR A 83 -13.96 44.78 -4.63
C TYR A 83 -14.00 46.21 -5.20
N TYR A 84 -13.82 46.39 -6.51
CA TYR A 84 -13.91 47.69 -7.17
C TYR A 84 -15.32 48.02 -7.66
N ARG A 85 -16.33 47.18 -7.36
CA ARG A 85 -17.71 47.51 -7.68
C ARG A 85 -18.14 48.75 -6.92
N LEU A 86 -18.73 49.71 -7.62
CA LEU A 86 -19.29 50.91 -7.01
C LEU A 86 -20.49 50.52 -6.15
N ALA A 87 -20.69 51.21 -5.02
CA ALA A 87 -21.76 50.91 -4.06
C ALA A 87 -23.16 50.95 -4.68
N VAL A 88 -23.39 51.82 -5.68
CA VAL A 88 -24.65 51.92 -6.43
C VAL A 88 -25.03 50.62 -7.15
N ILE A 89 -24.06 49.75 -7.45
CA ILE A 89 -24.27 48.47 -8.13
C ILE A 89 -24.71 47.38 -7.15
N ASP A 90 -24.45 47.55 -5.85
CA ASP A 90 -24.82 46.59 -4.80
C ASP A 90 -26.32 46.65 -4.47
N GLU A 91 -27.00 47.73 -4.87
CA GLU A 91 -28.43 47.91 -4.65
C GLU A 91 -29.28 47.00 -5.56
N HIS A 92 -29.84 45.95 -4.98
CA HIS A 92 -30.77 45.06 -5.65
C HIS A 92 -32.23 45.51 -5.41
N GLN A 93 -32.84 46.17 -6.38
CA GLN A 93 -34.29 46.43 -6.38
C GLN A 93 -35.04 45.22 -6.96
N ARG A 94 -36.07 44.75 -6.25
CA ARG A 94 -37.01 43.76 -6.79
C ARG A 94 -37.95 44.47 -7.75
N ILE A 95 -37.94 44.06 -9.01
CA ILE A 95 -38.95 44.48 -9.99
C ILE A 95 -40.25 43.74 -9.62
N SER A 96 -41.27 44.49 -9.19
CA SER A 96 -42.62 43.99 -8.95
C SER A 96 -43.48 44.11 -10.20
#